data_AF-A0A497KSF5-F1
#
_entry.id   AF-A0A497KSF5-F1
#
_cell.length_a   1.000
_cell.length_b   1.000
_cell.length_c   1.000
_cell.angle_alpha   90.00
_cell.angle_beta   90.00
_cell.angle_gamma   90.00
#
_symmetry.space_group_name_H-M   'P 1'
#
loop_
_entity.id
_entity.type
_entity.pdbx_description
1 polymer ?
#
loop_
_entity_poly.entity_id
_entity_poly.type
_entity_poly.pdbx_seq_one_letter_code
_entity_poly.pdbx_strand_id
1 'polypeptide(L)'
;MTQLKKIRVHPLAFESFGVRSMCTYVETPDIKVLLDAGVALGPNRFGFPPHPREYAALKERREIIVKTAEKADVVTISHYHFDHHTPSFTDWANLWSSA
;
A
#
# COMPACT_ATOMS: atom_id res chain seq x y z
N MET A 1 14.02 -27.51 9.97
CA MET A 1 13.33 -26.28 9.55
C MET A 1 14.35 -25.37 8.89
N THR A 2 14.32 -25.28 7.57
CA THR A 2 15.22 -24.44 6.78
C THR A 2 14.95 -22.99 7.15
N GLN A 3 15.99 -22.29 7.60
CA GLN A 3 15.89 -20.91 8.06
C GLN A 3 15.43 -20.02 6.91
N LEU A 4 14.37 -19.22 7.14
CA LEU A 4 13.93 -18.12 6.26
C LEU A 4 14.98 -16.99 6.12
N LYS A 5 16.26 -17.26 6.40
CA LYS A 5 17.38 -16.30 6.46
C LYS A 5 17.56 -15.46 5.19
N LYS A 6 17.00 -15.90 4.06
CA LYS A 6 17.07 -15.19 2.77
C LYS A 6 15.74 -14.57 2.32
N ILE A 7 14.68 -14.67 3.12
CA ILE A 7 13.41 -14.02 2.82
C ILE A 7 13.30 -12.77 3.69
N ARG A 8 13.12 -11.61 3.05
CA ARG A 8 12.86 -10.35 3.73
C ARG A 8 11.40 -9.96 3.52
N VAL A 9 10.74 -9.54 4.60
CA VAL A 9 9.34 -9.10 4.58
C VAL A 9 9.31 -7.65 5.05
N HIS A 10 8.78 -6.78 4.21
CA HIS A 10 8.73 -5.33 4.41
C HIS A 10 7.28 -4.85 4.32
N PRO A 11 6.59 -4.67 5.45
CA PRO A 11 5.30 -3.97 5.47
C PRO A 11 5.53 -2.51 5.04
N LEU A 12 4.96 -2.10 3.91
CA LEU A 12 5.18 -0.76 3.34
C LEU A 12 4.12 0.23 3.83
N ALA A 13 2.87 -0.22 3.87
CA ALA A 13 1.75 0.55 4.35
C ALA A 13 0.80 -0.40 5.10
N PHE A 14 0.77 -0.25 6.41
CA PHE A 14 -0.04 -1.03 7.34
C PHE A 14 -0.58 -0.06 8.38
N GLU A 15 -1.89 0.22 8.38
CA GLU A 15 -2.61 1.17 9.27
C GLU A 15 -1.68 2.26 9.85
N SER A 16 -1.18 3.16 9.00
CA SER A 16 -0.13 4.12 9.36
C SER A 16 -0.70 5.52 9.39
N PHE A 17 -0.97 6.05 10.60
CA PHE A 17 -1.68 7.34 10.77
C PHE A 17 -3.01 7.37 10.00
N GLY A 18 -3.87 6.37 10.21
CA GLY A 18 -5.23 6.30 9.63
C GLY A 18 -5.31 5.90 8.16
N VAL A 19 -4.16 5.73 7.51
CA VAL A 19 -4.02 5.16 6.17
C VAL A 19 -4.18 3.63 6.23
N ARG A 20 -5.20 3.10 5.56
CA ARG A 20 -5.48 1.68 5.42
C ARG A 20 -4.74 1.09 4.24
N SER A 21 -4.13 -0.06 4.45
CA SER A 21 -3.42 -0.83 3.43
C SER A 21 -2.95 -2.16 4.02
N MET A 22 -2.72 -3.14 3.15
CA MET A 22 -1.98 -4.37 3.46
C MET A 22 -0.69 -4.52 2.64
N CYS A 23 -0.28 -3.45 1.96
CA CYS A 23 0.84 -3.46 1.04
C CYS A 23 2.14 -3.97 1.69
N THR A 24 2.60 -5.13 1.23
CA THR A 24 3.74 -5.84 1.80
C THR A 24 4.68 -6.27 0.68
N TYR A 25 5.94 -5.89 0.80
CA TYR A 25 6.97 -6.29 -0.13
C TYR A 25 7.76 -7.47 0.42
N VAL A 26 7.79 -8.56 -0.32
CA VAL A 26 8.48 -9.79 0.05
C VAL A 26 9.61 -10.03 -0.94
N GLU A 27 10.83 -10.08 -0.43
CA GLU A 27 12.01 -10.42 -1.22
C GLU A 27 12.45 -11.83 -0.89
N THR A 28 12.55 -12.65 -1.92
CA THR A 28 13.18 -13.97 -1.87
C THR A 28 14.48 -13.94 -2.68
N PRO A 29 15.32 -14.99 -2.65
CA PRO A 29 16.50 -15.08 -3.52
C PRO A 29 16.20 -14.98 -5.02
N ASP A 30 15.01 -15.42 -5.44
CA ASP A 30 14.68 -15.69 -6.84
C ASP A 30 13.63 -14.72 -7.40
N ILE A 31 12.76 -14.20 -6.52
CA ILE A 31 11.63 -13.33 -6.91
C ILE A 31 11.29 -12.30 -5.83
N LYS A 32 10.88 -11.12 -6.27
CA LYS A 32 10.36 -10.02 -5.45
C LYS A 32 8.88 -9.84 -5.71
N VAL A 33 8.08 -9.95 -4.66
CA VAL A 33 6.62 -9.90 -4.74
C VAL A 33 6.10 -8.69 -3.96
N LEU A 34 5.27 -7.89 -4.60
CA LEU A 34 4.51 -6.81 -3.97
C LEU A 34 3.07 -7.25 -3.77
N LEU A 35 2.71 -7.54 -2.52
CA LEU A 35 1.38 -7.95 -2.15
C LEU A 35 0.50 -6.72 -1.94
N ASP A 36 -0.67 -6.68 -2.57
CA ASP A 36 -1.75 -5.72 -2.31
C ASP A 36 -1.31 -4.25 -2.36
N ALA A 37 -0.89 -3.80 -3.56
CA ALA A 37 -0.39 -2.46 -3.85
C ALA A 37 -1.49 -1.36 -3.83
N GLY A 38 -2.35 -1.38 -2.81
CA GLY A 38 -3.39 -0.39 -2.55
C GLY A 38 -3.09 0.45 -1.32
N VAL A 39 -3.79 1.57 -1.22
CA VAL A 39 -3.77 2.44 -0.04
C VAL A 39 -4.99 3.35 -0.06
N ALA A 40 -5.63 3.53 1.09
CA ALA A 40 -6.84 4.35 1.20
C ALA A 40 -6.97 5.05 2.55
N LEU A 41 -7.67 6.19 2.57
CA LEU A 41 -8.22 6.83 3.76
C LEU A 41 -9.71 6.49 3.90
N GLY A 42 -10.17 6.43 5.15
CA GLY A 42 -11.60 6.45 5.45
C GLY A 42 -12.13 7.87 5.33
N PRO A 43 -13.08 8.20 4.42
CA PRO A 43 -13.54 9.57 4.20
C PRO A 43 -14.23 10.19 5.41
N ASN A 44 -14.76 9.35 6.31
CA ASN A 44 -15.33 9.76 7.58
C ASN A 44 -14.94 8.75 8.66
N ARG A 45 -14.36 9.24 9.76
CA ARG A 45 -14.02 8.45 10.95
C ARG A 45 -14.58 9.17 12.17
N PHE A 46 -15.51 8.53 12.87
CA PHE A 46 -16.20 9.08 14.04
C PHE A 46 -16.92 10.43 13.78
N GLY A 47 -17.42 10.64 12.56
CA GLY A 47 -18.08 11.90 12.18
C GLY A 47 -17.13 12.97 11.66
N PHE A 48 -15.82 12.73 11.65
CA PHE A 48 -14.82 13.69 11.22
C PHE A 48 -14.16 13.29 9.88
N PRO A 49 -13.79 14.26 9.04
CA PRO A 49 -12.94 14.00 7.88
C PRO A 49 -11.51 13.60 8.32
N PRO A 50 -10.70 13.01 7.43
CA PRO A 50 -9.29 12.74 7.73
C PRO A 50 -8.55 14.01 8.14
N HIS A 51 -7.68 13.88 9.13
CA HIS A 51 -6.78 14.94 9.56
C HIS A 51 -5.73 15.22 8.47
N PRO A 52 -5.23 16.47 8.30
CA PRO A 52 -4.19 16.81 7.33
C PRO A 52 -2.96 15.89 7.31
N ARG A 53 -2.57 15.38 8.48
CA ARG A 53 -1.46 14.42 8.62
C ARG A 53 -1.76 13.04 8.00
N GLU A 54 -3.02 12.62 7.98
CA GLU A 54 -3.43 11.36 7.33
C GLU A 54 -3.32 11.49 5.81
N TYR A 55 -3.66 12.66 5.23
CA TYR A 55 -3.41 12.93 3.80
C TYR A 55 -1.91 12.96 3.45
N ALA A 56 -1.08 13.57 4.31
CA ALA A 56 0.36 13.54 4.12
C ALA A 56 0.92 12.11 4.16
N ALA A 57 0.45 11.29 5.10
CA ALA A 57 0.79 9.88 5.18
C ALA A 57 0.28 9.10 3.96
N LEU A 58 -0.94 9.35 3.48
CA LEU A 58 -1.49 8.70 2.28
C LEU A 58 -0.58 8.93 1.08
N LYS A 59 -0.20 10.19 0.83
CA LYS A 59 0.73 10.55 -0.26
C LYS A 59 2.08 9.86 -0.11
N GLU A 60 2.69 9.93 1.07
CA GLU A 60 3.99 9.28 1.35
C GLU A 60 3.93 7.77 1.08
N ARG A 61 2.88 7.10 1.58
CA ARG A 61 2.70 5.66 1.39
C ARG A 61 2.48 5.31 -0.07
N ARG A 62 1.66 6.08 -0.81
CA ARG A 62 1.49 5.91 -2.25
C ARG A 62 2.82 6.00 -2.99
N GLU A 63 3.65 7.00 -2.69
CA GLU A 63 4.97 7.15 -3.31
C GLU A 63 5.91 5.96 -3.02
N ILE A 64 5.88 5.43 -1.79
CA ILE A 64 6.65 4.23 -1.41
C ILE A 64 6.17 3.00 -2.19
N ILE A 65 4.84 2.83 -2.33
CA ILE A 65 4.24 1.71 -3.07
C ILE A 65 4.67 1.77 -4.53
N VAL A 66 4.57 2.93 -5.19
CA VAL A 66 4.98 3.10 -6.60
C VAL A 66 6.47 2.79 -6.78
N LYS A 67 7.34 3.36 -5.94
CA LYS A 67 8.80 3.11 -6.00
C LYS A 67 9.17 1.65 -5.72
N THR A 68 8.35 0.92 -4.97
CA THR A 68 8.55 -0.51 -4.73
C THR A 68 8.00 -1.35 -5.88
N ALA A 69 6.86 -0.97 -6.45
CA ALA A 69 6.27 -1.64 -7.60
C ALA A 69 7.23 -1.66 -8.80
N GLU A 70 7.99 -0.59 -9.02
CA GLU A 70 9.06 -0.51 -10.04
C GLU A 70 10.18 -1.56 -9.85
N LYS A 71 10.34 -2.10 -8.64
CA LYS A 71 11.39 -3.07 -8.28
C LYS A 71 10.85 -4.49 -8.15
N ALA A 72 9.53 -4.67 -8.12
CA ALA A 72 8.89 -5.95 -7.92
C ALA A 72 8.77 -6.69 -9.25
N ASP A 73 8.96 -8.01 -9.21
CA ASP A 73 8.77 -8.87 -10.39
C ASP A 73 7.28 -9.21 -10.57
N VAL A 74 6.54 -9.30 -9.45
CA VAL A 74 5.11 -9.62 -9.42
C VAL A 74 4.39 -8.69 -8.46
N VAL A 75 3.25 -8.16 -8.90
CA VAL A 75 2.29 -7.45 -8.05
C VAL A 75 1.03 -8.32 -7.91
N THR A 76 0.54 -8.50 -6.70
CA THR A 76 -0.68 -9.28 -6.44
C THR A 76 -1.80 -8.41 -5.92
N ILE A 77 -3.03 -8.88 -6.13
CA ILE A 77 -4.25 -8.31 -5.56
C ILE A 77 -5.02 -9.47 -4.95
N SER A 78 -5.18 -9.47 -3.63
CA SER A 78 -5.95 -10.49 -2.91
C SER A 78 -7.45 -10.33 -3.16
N HIS A 79 -7.94 -9.09 -3.16
CA HIS A 79 -9.33 -8.72 -3.48
C HIS A 79 -9.42 -7.22 -3.83
N TYR A 80 -10.62 -6.77 -4.26
CA TYR A 80 -10.78 -5.49 -4.95
C TYR A 80 -11.24 -4.29 -4.09
N HIS A 81 -11.02 -4.33 -2.78
CA HIS A 81 -11.11 -3.09 -2.00
C HIS A 81 -9.91 -2.16 -2.31
N PHE A 82 -10.13 -0.85 -2.30
CA PHE A 82 -9.13 0.12 -2.78
C PHE A 82 -7.92 0.31 -1.84
N ASP A 83 -7.96 -0.23 -0.64
CA ASP A 83 -6.79 -0.39 0.23
C ASP A 83 -5.91 -1.59 -0.14
N HIS A 84 -6.33 -2.41 -1.12
CA HIS A 84 -5.56 -3.55 -1.65
C HIS A 84 -5.10 -3.38 -3.10
N HIS A 85 -5.68 -2.46 -3.88
CA HIS A 85 -5.21 -2.15 -5.23
C HIS A 85 -5.34 -0.67 -5.57
N THR A 86 -4.60 -0.23 -6.59
CA THR A 86 -4.72 1.12 -7.14
C THR A 86 -5.74 1.13 -8.26
N PRO A 87 -6.84 1.91 -8.16
CA PRO A 87 -7.84 1.94 -9.22
C PRO A 87 -7.36 2.68 -10.47
N SER A 88 -8.03 2.44 -11.58
CA SER A 88 -7.79 3.10 -12.87
C SER A 88 -8.49 4.46 -13.02
N PHE A 89 -8.75 5.16 -11.91
CA PHE A 89 -9.36 6.49 -11.91
C PHE A 89 -8.66 7.41 -10.92
N THR A 90 -8.83 8.71 -11.16
CA THR A 90 -8.21 9.75 -10.35
C THR A 90 -9.03 10.03 -9.09
N ASP A 91 -8.40 9.90 -7.93
CA ASP A 91 -8.94 10.31 -6.62
C ASP A 91 -7.76 10.81 -5.76
N TRP A 92 -7.69 12.13 -5.56
CA TRP A 92 -6.66 12.77 -4.75
C TRP A 92 -7.03 12.90 -3.27
N ALA A 93 -8.26 12.55 -2.88
CA ALA A 93 -8.72 12.69 -1.51
C ALA A 93 -8.45 11.41 -0.72
N ASN A 94 -9.02 10.29 -1.16
CA ASN A 94 -9.04 9.07 -0.36
C ASN A 94 -8.01 8.06 -0.81
N LEU A 95 -7.66 8.04 -2.10
CA LEU A 95 -6.81 6.97 -2.67
C LEU A 95 -5.45 7.49 -3.11
N TRP A 96 -5.33 8.80 -3.35
CA TRP A 96 -4.15 9.42 -3.94
C TRP A 96 -3.72 8.71 -5.24
N SER A 97 -4.69 8.43 -6.12
CA SER A 97 -4.49 7.79 -7.42
C SER A 97 -4.69 8.79 -8.55
N SER A 98 -3.95 8.59 -9.64
CA SER A 98 -4.14 9.26 -10.93
C SER A 98 -4.15 8.22 -12.03
N ALA A 99 -5.13 8.32 -12.93
CA ALA A 99 -5.15 7.54 -14.17
C ALA A 99 -4.10 8.06 -15.16
#